data_AF-A0A953PA87-F1
#
_entry.id   AF-A0A953PA87-F1
#
_cell.length_a   1.000
_cell.length_b   1.000
_cell.length_c   1.000
_cell.angle_alpha   90.00
_cell.angle_beta   90.00
_cell.angle_gamma   90.00
#
_symmetry.space_group_name_H-M   'P 1'
#
loop_
_entity.id
_entity.type
_entity.pdbx_description
1 polymer ?
#
loop_
_entity_poly.entity_id
_entity_poly.type
_entity_poly.pdbx_seq_one_letter_code
_entity_poly.pdbx_strand_id
1 'polypeptide(L)'
;MRLLTGFSTVVMLAAAAMASAPARAQAAPQESVAEAARKARAQKKTPAKPVRVFTEEELAKAKAAGEGEPAAISTVGAEKQETAAASEAAGKETGKEAGKGGGEADKKEDDNQEQKWRERFRGARENLERAEKELDILQREVGKASLQNYSDPNQAMKEQFERKEINEKTTQIEEKKKEIAKLRQAIADLEDELRKAGGNPSWAR
;
A
#
# COMPACT_ATOMS: atom_id res chain seq x y z
N MET A 1 59.65 20.30 12.09
CA MET A 1 60.66 19.92 13.11
C MET A 1 60.15 20.31 14.50
N ARG A 2 59.78 19.31 15.31
CA ARG A 2 59.60 19.26 16.79
C ARG A 2 59.10 17.82 17.07
N LEU A 3 60.04 16.88 17.30
CA LEU A 3 60.40 16.26 18.59
C LEU A 3 59.19 15.54 19.24
N LEU A 4 59.05 14.22 19.07
CA LEU A 4 59.68 13.07 19.78
C LEU A 4 58.91 12.64 21.05
N THR A 5 58.59 11.34 21.08
CA THR A 5 58.54 10.40 22.26
C THR A 5 57.51 10.66 23.37
N GLY A 6 56.78 9.69 23.92
CA GLY A 6 56.85 8.23 23.86
C GLY A 6 55.96 7.56 24.93
N PHE A 7 56.11 6.25 25.06
CA PHE A 7 55.65 5.33 26.14
C PHE A 7 54.14 4.98 26.17
N SER A 8 53.70 3.78 25.76
CA SER A 8 53.97 2.40 26.23
C SER A 8 53.11 1.99 27.43
N THR A 9 52.69 0.71 27.41
CA THR A 9 51.99 -0.10 28.43
C THR A 9 50.44 0.00 28.47
N VAL A 10 49.64 -1.07 28.58
CA VAL A 10 49.90 -2.51 28.76
C VAL A 10 48.64 -3.29 28.35
N VAL A 11 48.83 -4.42 27.69
CA VAL A 11 47.83 -5.49 27.49
C VAL A 11 47.61 -6.18 28.83
N MET A 12 46.37 -6.31 29.30
CA MET A 12 46.05 -7.32 30.31
C MET A 12 44.77 -8.08 29.94
N LEU A 13 45.04 -9.24 29.35
CA LEU A 13 44.16 -10.37 29.14
C LEU A 13 43.91 -11.03 30.52
N ALA A 14 42.66 -11.13 30.96
CA ALA A 14 42.30 -11.93 32.14
C ALA A 14 41.34 -13.04 31.69
N ALA A 15 41.92 -14.22 31.46
CA ALA A 15 41.22 -15.48 31.33
C ALA A 15 40.73 -15.93 32.72
N ALA A 16 39.43 -16.14 32.86
CA ALA A 16 38.86 -16.88 33.98
C ALA A 16 38.15 -18.11 33.42
N ALA A 17 38.88 -19.24 33.41
CA ALA A 17 38.34 -20.56 33.19
C ALA A 17 37.54 -20.98 34.45
N MET A 18 36.21 -20.98 34.36
CA MET A 18 35.36 -21.63 35.35
C MET A 18 34.96 -23.02 34.86
N ALA A 19 35.20 -23.98 35.73
CA ALA A 19 35.07 -25.41 35.55
C ALA A 19 33.69 -25.85 35.05
N SER A 20 33.72 -26.71 34.03
CA SER A 20 32.61 -27.52 33.55
C SER A 20 32.30 -28.65 34.54
N ALA A 21 31.13 -28.63 35.16
CA ALA A 21 30.51 -29.80 35.81
C ALA A 21 29.52 -30.45 34.84
N PRO A 22 29.54 -31.78 34.61
CA PRO A 22 28.55 -32.44 33.77
C PRO A 22 27.24 -32.60 34.56
N ALA A 23 26.26 -31.75 34.27
CA ALA A 23 24.89 -31.97 34.70
C ALA A 23 24.32 -33.19 33.95
N ARG A 24 24.06 -34.24 34.72
CA ARG A 24 23.42 -35.49 34.33
C ARG A 24 22.09 -35.21 33.64
N ALA A 25 21.96 -35.67 32.39
CA ALA A 25 20.74 -35.56 31.60
C ALA A 25 19.53 -36.15 32.36
N GLN A 26 18.56 -35.30 32.70
CA GLN A 26 17.22 -35.76 33.02
C GLN A 26 16.51 -36.06 31.71
N ALA A 27 16.37 -37.34 31.38
CA ALA A 27 15.52 -37.79 30.29
C ALA A 27 14.06 -37.50 30.68
N ALA A 28 13.53 -36.38 30.18
CA ALA A 28 12.09 -36.15 30.15
C ALA A 28 11.46 -37.21 29.23
N PRO A 29 10.32 -37.83 29.62
CA PRO A 29 9.61 -38.75 28.75
C PRO A 29 9.11 -37.98 27.53
N GLN A 30 9.84 -38.08 26.42
CA GLN A 30 9.43 -37.54 25.14
C GLN A 30 8.26 -38.41 24.66
N GLU A 31 7.06 -37.84 24.62
CA GLU A 31 5.93 -38.45 23.92
C GLU A 31 6.40 -38.86 22.52
N SER A 32 6.36 -40.17 22.23
CA SER A 32 6.94 -40.71 21.02
C SER A 32 6.24 -40.11 19.80
N VAL A 33 7.00 -39.65 18.81
CA VAL A 33 6.47 -39.24 17.48
C VAL A 33 5.58 -40.30 16.86
N ALA A 34 5.78 -41.58 17.21
CA ALA A 34 4.91 -42.68 16.81
C ALA A 34 3.51 -42.60 17.44
N GLU A 35 3.38 -42.16 18.69
CA GLU A 35 2.09 -41.90 19.35
C GLU A 35 1.40 -40.65 18.78
N ALA A 36 2.15 -39.57 18.53
CA ALA A 36 1.61 -38.37 17.88
C ALA A 36 1.06 -38.70 16.47
N ALA A 37 1.78 -39.52 15.69
CA ALA A 37 1.33 -39.99 14.39
C ALA A 37 0.08 -40.88 14.47
N ARG A 38 -0.02 -41.76 15.48
CA ARG A 38 -1.22 -42.57 15.72
C ARG A 38 -2.43 -41.71 16.10
N LYS A 39 -2.25 -40.71 16.97
CA LYS A 39 -3.32 -39.77 17.37
C LYS A 39 -3.81 -38.92 16.20
N ALA A 40 -2.90 -38.42 15.36
CA ALA A 40 -3.24 -37.68 14.15
C ALA A 40 -4.01 -38.55 13.13
N ARG A 41 -3.64 -39.84 12.97
CA ARG A 41 -4.38 -40.78 12.13
C ARG A 41 -5.75 -41.13 12.71
N ALA A 42 -5.91 -41.15 14.03
CA ALA A 42 -7.22 -41.35 14.67
C ALA A 42 -8.17 -40.16 14.48
N GLN A 43 -7.66 -38.92 14.52
CA GLN A 43 -8.46 -37.70 14.29
C GLN A 43 -8.89 -37.52 12.82
N LYS A 44 -8.17 -38.10 11.85
CA LYS A 44 -8.58 -38.12 10.44
C LYS A 44 -9.67 -39.15 10.12
N LYS A 45 -10.03 -40.03 11.06
CA LYS A 45 -11.11 -41.03 10.89
C LYS A 45 -12.47 -40.52 11.34
N THR A 46 -12.55 -39.35 11.95
CA THR A 46 -13.82 -38.70 12.26
C THR A 46 -14.35 -38.04 10.98
N PRO A 47 -15.57 -38.37 10.50
CA PRO A 47 -16.08 -37.79 9.27
C PRO A 47 -16.21 -36.27 9.45
N ALA A 48 -15.46 -35.51 8.65
CA ALA A 48 -15.60 -34.07 8.60
C ALA A 48 -17.03 -33.72 8.17
N LYS A 49 -17.66 -32.79 8.89
CA LYS A 49 -18.99 -32.28 8.53
C LYS A 49 -18.93 -31.78 7.08
N PRO A 50 -19.93 -32.10 6.23
CA PRO A 50 -19.89 -31.70 4.84
C PRO A 50 -19.81 -30.17 4.74
N VAL A 51 -18.73 -29.69 4.13
CA VAL A 51 -18.58 -28.28 3.75
C VAL A 51 -19.58 -28.04 2.63
N ARG A 52 -20.49 -27.08 2.81
CA ARG A 52 -21.40 -26.67 1.73
C ARG A 52 -20.57 -26.09 0.60
N VAL A 53 -20.59 -26.78 -0.54
CA VAL A 53 -19.98 -26.30 -1.79
C VAL A 53 -21.07 -25.54 -2.53
N PHE A 54 -20.98 -24.22 -2.51
CA PHE A 54 -21.80 -23.39 -3.37
C PHE A 54 -21.31 -23.56 -4.80
N THR A 55 -22.07 -24.28 -5.62
CA THR A 55 -21.80 -24.46 -7.05
C THR A 55 -22.47 -23.33 -7.85
N GLU A 56 -21.98 -23.08 -9.06
CA GLU A 56 -22.52 -22.06 -9.98
C GLU A 56 -24.03 -22.22 -10.23
N GLU A 57 -24.56 -23.45 -10.13
CA GLU A 57 -25.99 -23.74 -10.21
C GLU A 57 -26.80 -23.23 -9.01
N GLU A 58 -26.26 -23.27 -7.79
CA GLU A 58 -26.92 -22.68 -6.61
C GLU A 58 -26.92 -21.15 -6.71
N LEU A 59 -25.86 -20.58 -7.28
CA LEU A 59 -25.75 -19.15 -7.56
C LEU A 59 -26.74 -18.71 -8.66
N ALA A 60 -26.86 -19.50 -9.73
CA ALA A 60 -27.84 -19.31 -10.79
C ALA A 60 -29.28 -19.47 -10.29
N LYS A 61 -29.53 -20.42 -9.38
CA LYS A 61 -30.84 -20.62 -8.75
C LYS A 61 -31.20 -19.50 -7.78
N ALA A 62 -30.24 -18.96 -7.03
CA ALA A 62 -30.43 -17.77 -6.20
C ALA A 62 -30.72 -16.52 -7.05
N LYS A 63 -30.09 -16.41 -8.22
CA LYS A 63 -30.35 -15.36 -9.22
C LYS A 63 -31.72 -15.52 -9.88
N ALA A 64 -32.17 -16.76 -10.11
CA ALA A 64 -33.48 -17.07 -10.68
C ALA A 64 -34.63 -17.00 -9.66
N ALA A 65 -34.35 -17.20 -8.36
CA ALA A 65 -35.31 -17.07 -7.27
C ALA A 65 -35.47 -15.61 -6.78
N GLY A 66 -34.77 -14.66 -7.41
CA GLY A 66 -34.76 -13.23 -7.07
C GLY A 66 -35.69 -12.35 -7.92
N GLU A 67 -36.83 -12.87 -8.37
CA GLU A 67 -37.96 -12.02 -8.77
C GLU A 67 -38.73 -11.60 -7.51
N GLY A 68 -38.21 -10.56 -6.85
CA GLY A 68 -38.80 -9.99 -5.65
C GLY A 68 -37.84 -9.06 -4.93
N GLU A 69 -37.93 -7.77 -5.28
CA GLU A 69 -37.35 -6.61 -4.58
C GLU A 69 -35.87 -6.24 -4.92
N PRO A 70 -35.63 -5.12 -5.63
CA PRO A 70 -34.28 -4.65 -5.89
C PRO A 70 -33.72 -3.96 -4.63
N ALA A 71 -32.93 -4.68 -3.84
CA ALA A 71 -31.98 -4.04 -2.93
C ALA A 71 -30.90 -3.38 -3.80
N ALA A 72 -30.93 -2.05 -3.81
CA ALA A 72 -30.10 -1.13 -4.58
C ALA A 72 -28.62 -1.54 -4.69
N ILE A 73 -28.22 -1.99 -5.89
CA ILE A 73 -26.83 -1.94 -6.33
C ILE A 73 -26.68 -0.57 -7.01
N SER A 74 -26.22 0.43 -6.25
CA SER A 74 -25.91 1.75 -6.80
C SER A 74 -24.78 1.64 -7.81
N THR A 75 -25.11 1.75 -9.09
CA THR A 75 -24.16 2.06 -10.16
C THR A 75 -24.43 3.51 -10.59
N VAL A 76 -23.63 4.43 -10.05
CA VAL A 76 -23.56 5.81 -10.54
C VAL A 76 -22.62 5.81 -11.74
N GLY A 77 -23.09 6.35 -12.86
CA GLY A 77 -22.21 6.72 -13.98
C GLY A 77 -22.73 6.38 -15.38
N ALA A 78 -23.93 6.83 -15.74
CA ALA A 78 -24.28 7.01 -17.15
C ALA A 78 -23.68 8.36 -17.60
N GLU A 79 -22.57 8.32 -18.31
CA GLU A 79 -21.89 9.50 -18.85
C GLU A 79 -22.55 9.89 -20.19
N LYS A 80 -23.30 11.01 -20.19
CA LYS A 80 -23.75 11.67 -21.41
C LYS A 80 -22.72 12.73 -21.78
N GLN A 81 -22.02 12.43 -22.86
CA GLN A 81 -21.06 13.27 -23.56
C GLN A 81 -21.82 14.34 -24.37
N GLU A 82 -21.54 15.63 -24.13
CA GLU A 82 -21.79 16.67 -25.12
C GLU A 82 -20.75 17.79 -25.02
N THR A 83 -20.26 18.14 -26.21
CA THR A 83 -19.06 18.89 -26.55
C THR A 83 -19.22 20.41 -26.49
N ALA A 84 -18.08 21.06 -26.31
CA ALA A 84 -17.85 22.49 -26.22
C ALA A 84 -18.29 23.32 -27.44
N ALA A 85 -18.64 24.59 -27.18
CA ALA A 85 -18.34 25.73 -28.05
C ALA A 85 -18.23 27.02 -27.21
N ALA A 86 -17.33 27.91 -27.66
CA ALA A 86 -16.66 28.96 -26.90
C ALA A 86 -17.22 30.39 -27.14
N SER A 87 -16.55 31.35 -26.49
CA SER A 87 -16.60 32.82 -26.65
C SER A 87 -17.77 33.51 -25.90
N GLU A 88 -17.61 34.64 -25.20
CA GLU A 88 -16.68 35.75 -25.43
C GLU A 88 -16.55 36.62 -24.17
N ALA A 89 -15.43 37.31 -24.06
CA ALA A 89 -15.16 38.32 -23.06
C ALA A 89 -15.99 39.60 -23.31
N ALA A 90 -16.55 40.18 -22.26
CA ALA A 90 -16.80 41.61 -22.19
C ALA A 90 -16.77 42.04 -20.73
N GLY A 91 -15.75 42.83 -20.38
CA GLY A 91 -15.61 43.42 -19.06
C GLY A 91 -16.71 44.44 -18.77
N LYS A 92 -17.07 44.55 -17.50
CA LYS A 92 -17.55 45.81 -16.93
C LYS A 92 -17.22 45.84 -15.45
N GLU A 93 -16.31 46.74 -15.09
CA GLU A 93 -16.18 47.25 -13.73
C GLU A 93 -17.54 47.74 -13.24
N THR A 94 -17.92 47.32 -12.04
CA THR A 94 -18.61 48.23 -11.11
C THR A 94 -18.38 47.71 -9.71
N GLY A 95 -17.59 48.47 -8.95
CA GLY A 95 -17.51 48.28 -7.51
C GLY A 95 -18.89 48.45 -6.88
N LYS A 96 -19.24 47.54 -5.98
CA LYS A 96 -20.20 47.82 -4.92
C LYS A 96 -19.91 46.94 -3.72
N GLU A 97 -19.29 47.58 -2.74
CA GLU A 97 -19.75 47.63 -1.36
C GLU A 97 -20.10 46.30 -0.67
N ALA A 98 -19.29 45.99 0.35
CA ALA A 98 -19.59 45.01 1.37
C ALA A 98 -21.02 45.15 1.89
N GLY A 99 -21.87 44.20 1.50
CA GLY A 99 -23.26 44.09 1.92
C GLY A 99 -23.53 42.68 2.44
N LYS A 100 -23.42 42.54 3.76
CA LYS A 100 -23.81 41.39 4.58
C LYS A 100 -25.21 40.91 4.17
N GLY A 101 -25.29 39.77 3.48
CA GLY A 101 -26.56 39.22 2.98
C GLY A 101 -26.45 37.87 2.30
N GLY A 102 -25.62 36.94 2.78
CA GLY A 102 -25.48 35.58 2.24
C GLY A 102 -26.26 34.55 3.07
N GLY A 103 -27.58 34.55 2.95
CA GLY A 103 -28.44 33.59 3.64
C GLY A 103 -28.82 32.45 2.71
N GLU A 104 -28.22 31.28 2.90
CA GLU A 104 -28.65 29.98 2.33
C GLU A 104 -28.25 29.64 0.88
N ALA A 105 -28.36 30.52 -0.11
CA ALA A 105 -27.95 30.19 -1.49
C ALA A 105 -26.41 30.13 -1.64
N ASP A 106 -25.72 31.12 -1.07
CA ASP A 106 -24.25 31.25 -1.06
C ASP A 106 -23.58 30.08 -0.31
N LYS A 107 -24.23 29.57 0.75
CA LYS A 107 -23.75 28.40 1.50
C LYS A 107 -23.83 27.11 0.70
N LYS A 108 -24.89 26.91 -0.10
CA LYS A 108 -25.05 25.69 -0.91
C LYS A 108 -24.02 25.62 -2.04
N GLU A 109 -23.65 26.77 -2.60
CA GLU A 109 -22.57 26.84 -3.59
C GLU A 109 -21.21 26.58 -2.97
N ASP A 110 -20.93 27.16 -1.78
CA ASP A 110 -19.69 26.95 -1.02
C ASP A 110 -19.53 25.46 -0.60
N ASP A 111 -20.59 24.84 -0.08
CA ASP A 111 -20.62 23.42 0.29
C ASP A 111 -20.33 22.51 -0.92
N ASN A 112 -20.86 22.85 -2.10
CA ASN A 112 -20.63 22.08 -3.32
C ASN A 112 -19.18 22.23 -3.83
N GLN A 113 -18.60 23.43 -3.71
CA GLN A 113 -17.21 23.67 -4.05
C GLN A 113 -16.27 22.96 -3.07
N GLU A 114 -16.56 23.00 -1.77
CA GLU A 114 -15.82 22.25 -0.75
C GLU A 114 -15.78 20.75 -1.08
N GLN A 115 -16.93 20.15 -1.37
CA GLN A 115 -17.01 18.73 -1.72
C GLN A 115 -16.14 18.40 -2.94
N LYS A 116 -16.23 19.19 -4.01
CA LYS A 116 -15.41 19.00 -5.21
C LYS A 116 -13.91 19.08 -4.90
N TRP A 117 -13.48 20.04 -4.11
CA TRP A 117 -12.07 20.17 -3.71
C TRP A 117 -11.62 18.99 -2.86
N ARG A 118 -12.42 18.58 -1.87
CA ARG A 118 -12.13 17.41 -1.04
C ARG A 118 -11.96 16.15 -1.85
N GLU A 119 -12.83 15.93 -2.84
CA GLU A 119 -12.73 14.77 -3.73
C GLU A 119 -11.44 14.79 -4.56
N ARG A 120 -11.06 15.96 -5.10
CA ARG A 120 -9.80 16.12 -5.85
C ARG A 120 -8.59 15.80 -4.98
N PHE A 121 -8.54 16.35 -3.75
CA PHE A 121 -7.44 16.09 -2.81
C PHE A 121 -7.41 14.64 -2.34
N ARG A 122 -8.57 14.05 -2.04
CA ARG A 122 -8.70 12.63 -1.68
C ARG A 122 -8.14 11.75 -2.81
N GLY A 123 -8.61 11.95 -4.05
CA GLY A 123 -8.13 11.17 -5.20
C GLY A 123 -6.62 11.32 -5.43
N ALA A 124 -6.09 12.53 -5.30
CA ALA A 124 -4.64 12.77 -5.44
C ALA A 124 -3.83 12.04 -4.36
N ARG A 125 -4.29 12.05 -3.10
CA ARG A 125 -3.65 11.31 -2.00
C ARG A 125 -3.76 9.81 -2.15
N GLU A 126 -4.91 9.29 -2.56
CA GLU A 126 -5.10 7.87 -2.82
C GLU A 126 -4.14 7.36 -3.90
N ASN A 127 -3.93 8.14 -4.96
CA ASN A 127 -2.95 7.82 -6.00
C ASN A 127 -1.52 7.84 -5.45
N LEU A 128 -1.16 8.84 -4.64
CA LEU A 128 0.14 8.89 -3.97
C LEU A 128 0.36 7.69 -3.06
N GLU A 129 -0.60 7.36 -2.20
CA GLU A 129 -0.51 6.23 -1.28
C GLU A 129 -0.40 4.90 -2.03
N ARG A 130 -1.15 4.74 -3.12
CA ARG A 130 -1.04 3.56 -3.99
C ARG A 130 0.37 3.43 -4.58
N ALA A 131 0.91 4.50 -5.13
CA ALA A 131 2.26 4.50 -5.71
C ALA A 131 3.34 4.21 -4.64
N GLU A 132 3.19 4.73 -3.43
CA GLU A 132 4.10 4.45 -2.30
C GLU A 132 4.03 2.98 -1.85
N LYS A 133 2.82 2.39 -1.81
CA LYS A 133 2.65 0.95 -1.52
C LYS A 133 3.27 0.07 -2.60
N GLU A 134 3.09 0.42 -3.87
CA GLU A 134 3.69 -0.31 -4.98
C GLU A 134 5.23 -0.24 -4.94
N LEU A 135 5.79 0.92 -4.60
CA LEU A 135 7.23 1.08 -4.39
C LEU A 135 7.75 0.14 -3.29
N ASP A 136 7.07 0.07 -2.15
CA ASP A 136 7.42 -0.83 -1.03
C ASP A 136 7.35 -2.31 -1.44
N ILE A 137 6.34 -2.70 -2.23
CA ILE A 137 6.24 -4.05 -2.80
C ILE A 137 7.45 -4.34 -3.68
N LEU A 138 7.79 -3.47 -4.64
CA LEU A 138 8.91 -3.66 -5.54
C LEU A 138 10.25 -3.77 -4.79
N GLN A 139 10.45 -2.95 -3.75
CA GLN A 139 11.65 -3.03 -2.91
C GLN A 139 11.76 -4.38 -2.20
N ARG A 140 10.66 -4.90 -1.64
CA ARG A 140 10.63 -6.25 -1.04
C ARG A 140 10.90 -7.34 -2.08
N GLU A 141 10.34 -7.19 -3.27
CA GLU A 141 10.52 -8.17 -4.35
C GLU A 141 11.97 -8.21 -4.86
N VAL A 142 12.66 -7.07 -4.94
CA VAL A 142 14.11 -7.05 -5.23
C VAL A 142 14.89 -7.75 -4.12
N GLY A 143 14.53 -7.52 -2.85
CA GLY A 143 15.12 -8.24 -1.71
C GLY A 143 14.92 -9.76 -1.83
N LYS A 144 13.72 -10.20 -2.20
CA LYS A 144 13.40 -11.61 -2.43
C LYS A 144 14.19 -12.19 -3.61
N ALA A 145 14.21 -11.52 -4.76
CA ALA A 145 14.94 -11.96 -5.95
C ALA A 145 16.46 -12.07 -5.67
N SER A 146 17.00 -11.19 -4.83
CA SER A 146 18.41 -11.22 -4.42
C SER A 146 18.77 -12.40 -3.52
N LEU A 147 17.81 -12.97 -2.81
CA LEU A 147 17.99 -14.10 -1.89
C LEU A 147 17.51 -15.44 -2.46
N GLN A 148 16.86 -15.41 -3.63
CA GLN A 148 16.21 -16.58 -4.19
C GLN A 148 17.23 -17.61 -4.69
N ASN A 149 17.09 -18.85 -4.22
CA ASN A 149 17.75 -20.00 -4.80
C ASN A 149 16.78 -20.65 -5.80
N TYR A 150 17.12 -20.61 -7.09
CA TYR A 150 16.32 -21.23 -8.14
C TYR A 150 16.53 -22.75 -8.14
N SER A 151 15.44 -23.53 -8.23
CA SER A 151 15.50 -24.99 -8.31
C SER A 151 15.90 -25.50 -9.70
N ASP A 152 15.64 -24.72 -10.75
CA ASP A 152 16.11 -24.97 -12.11
C ASP A 152 17.54 -24.40 -12.28
N PRO A 153 18.56 -25.24 -12.53
CA PRO A 153 19.94 -24.80 -12.74
C PRO A 153 20.11 -23.85 -13.93
N ASN A 154 19.30 -23.98 -14.99
CA ASN A 154 19.39 -23.11 -16.16
C ASN A 154 18.88 -21.70 -15.82
N GLN A 155 17.79 -21.60 -15.06
CA GLN A 155 17.29 -20.31 -14.57
C GLN A 155 18.29 -19.69 -13.58
N ALA A 156 18.86 -20.50 -12.68
CA ALA A 156 19.89 -20.05 -11.74
C ALA A 156 21.11 -19.45 -12.48
N MET A 157 21.59 -20.13 -13.53
CA MET A 157 22.71 -19.65 -14.33
C MET A 157 22.37 -18.35 -15.07
N LYS A 158 21.19 -18.27 -15.71
CA LYS A 158 20.74 -17.05 -16.40
C LYS A 158 20.67 -15.85 -15.45
N GLU A 159 20.03 -16.02 -14.30
CA GLU A 159 19.90 -14.94 -13.33
C GLU A 159 21.24 -14.61 -12.65
N GLN A 160 22.18 -15.56 -12.55
CA GLN A 160 23.53 -15.28 -12.06
C GLN A 160 24.30 -14.32 -12.98
N PHE A 161 24.14 -14.44 -14.30
CA PHE A 161 24.83 -13.60 -15.28
C PHE A 161 24.06 -12.34 -15.65
N GLU A 162 22.77 -12.45 -15.91
CA GLU A 162 21.95 -11.36 -16.44
C GLU A 162 21.27 -10.54 -15.34
N ARG A 163 20.98 -11.15 -14.18
CA ARG A 163 20.17 -10.58 -13.10
C ARG A 163 18.94 -9.84 -13.62
N LYS A 164 18.29 -10.39 -14.65
CA LYS A 164 17.27 -9.70 -15.43
C LYS A 164 16.11 -9.28 -14.55
N GLU A 165 15.67 -10.17 -13.68
CA GLU A 165 14.57 -9.92 -12.73
C GLU A 165 14.90 -8.75 -11.77
N ILE A 166 16.14 -8.69 -11.27
CA ILE A 166 16.59 -7.61 -10.37
C ILE A 166 16.67 -6.29 -11.13
N ASN A 167 17.24 -6.29 -12.34
CA ASN A 167 17.41 -5.09 -13.15
C ASN A 167 16.06 -4.49 -13.58
N GLU A 168 15.10 -5.34 -13.95
CA GLU A 168 13.75 -4.91 -14.32
C GLU A 168 13.03 -4.27 -13.13
N LYS A 169 13.01 -4.94 -11.98
CA LYS A 169 12.40 -4.37 -10.76
C LYS A 169 13.10 -3.10 -10.28
N THR A 170 14.42 -3.02 -10.41
CA THR A 170 15.16 -1.80 -10.08
C THR A 170 14.76 -0.64 -11.00
N THR A 171 14.52 -0.91 -12.27
CA THR A 171 14.02 0.09 -13.22
C THR A 171 12.61 0.57 -12.83
N GLN A 172 11.70 -0.37 -12.52
CA GLN A 172 10.35 -0.05 -12.04
C GLN A 172 10.36 0.76 -10.74
N ILE A 173 11.30 0.49 -9.82
CA ILE A 173 11.50 1.30 -8.60
C ILE A 173 11.83 2.75 -8.96
N GLU A 174 12.75 2.98 -9.90
CA GLU A 174 13.13 4.34 -10.31
C GLU A 174 11.98 5.06 -11.03
N GLU A 175 11.19 4.36 -11.82
CA GLU A 175 9.97 4.90 -12.42
C GLU A 175 8.93 5.27 -11.35
N LYS A 176 8.69 4.41 -10.37
CA LYS A 176 7.75 4.68 -9.26
C LYS A 176 8.21 5.84 -8.39
N LYS A 177 9.51 6.00 -8.14
CA LYS A 177 10.04 7.18 -7.43
C LYS A 177 9.75 8.47 -8.20
N LYS A 178 9.93 8.47 -9.53
CA LYS A 178 9.60 9.62 -10.38
C LYS A 178 8.09 9.90 -10.38
N GLU A 179 7.26 8.87 -10.40
CA GLU A 179 5.81 9.00 -10.30
C GLU A 179 5.38 9.62 -8.96
N ILE A 180 5.92 9.13 -7.84
CA ILE A 180 5.67 9.69 -6.51
C ILE A 180 6.06 11.17 -6.45
N ALA A 181 7.22 11.54 -7.01
CA ALA A 181 7.63 12.94 -7.07
C ALA A 181 6.64 13.81 -7.87
N LYS A 182 6.13 13.31 -9.01
CA LYS A 182 5.09 13.98 -9.80
C LYS A 182 3.77 14.11 -9.05
N LEU A 183 3.34 13.05 -8.35
CA LEU A 183 2.09 13.08 -7.56
C LEU A 183 2.17 14.06 -6.39
N ARG A 184 3.32 14.15 -5.72
CA ARG A 184 3.56 15.16 -4.69
C ARG A 184 3.51 16.57 -5.26
N GLN A 185 4.12 16.79 -6.42
CA GLN A 185 4.02 18.07 -7.12
C GLN A 185 2.57 18.40 -7.49
N ALA A 186 1.82 17.43 -8.03
CA ALA A 186 0.42 17.62 -8.39
C ALA A 186 -0.45 17.98 -7.18
N ILE A 187 -0.17 17.42 -5.99
CA ILE A 187 -0.85 17.82 -4.74
C ILE A 187 -0.51 19.28 -4.40
N ALA A 188 0.76 19.68 -4.48
CA ALA A 188 1.15 21.08 -4.24
C ALA A 188 0.50 22.05 -5.24
N ASP A 189 0.45 21.66 -6.51
CA ASP A 189 -0.21 22.43 -7.57
C ASP A 189 -1.73 22.56 -7.29
N LEU A 190 -2.38 21.49 -6.79
CA LEU A 190 -3.77 21.53 -6.35
C LEU A 190 -4.00 22.48 -5.17
N GLU A 191 -3.06 22.57 -4.22
CA GLU A 191 -3.11 23.54 -3.11
C GLU A 191 -3.01 24.99 -3.61
N ASP A 192 -2.17 25.22 -4.63
CA ASP A 192 -2.05 26.53 -5.27
C ASP A 192 -3.31 26.88 -6.08
N GLU A 193 -3.91 25.91 -6.79
CA GLU A 193 -5.19 26.10 -7.46
C GLU A 193 -6.31 26.44 -6.47
N LEU A 194 -6.38 25.73 -5.33
CA LEU A 194 -7.33 26.00 -4.27
C LEU A 194 -7.17 27.45 -3.75
N ARG A 195 -5.92 27.88 -3.53
CA ARG A 195 -5.63 29.25 -3.07
C ARG A 195 -6.04 30.29 -4.11
N LYS A 196 -5.77 30.04 -5.39
CA LYS A 196 -6.18 30.94 -6.50
C LYS A 196 -7.69 31.01 -6.67
N ALA A 197 -8.40 29.91 -6.40
CA ALA A 197 -9.85 29.85 -6.40
C ALA A 197 -10.49 30.52 -5.17
N GLY A 198 -9.70 31.03 -4.22
CA GLY A 198 -10.21 31.63 -2.98
C GLY A 198 -10.77 30.62 -1.98
N GLY A 199 -10.52 29.32 -2.21
CA GLY A 199 -11.05 28.26 -1.37
C GLY A 199 -10.36 28.18 -0.01
N ASN A 200 -11.08 27.69 0.99
CA ASN A 200 -10.54 27.56 2.33
C ASN A 200 -9.44 26.49 2.37
N PRO A 201 -8.24 26.77 2.93
CA PRO A 201 -7.18 25.78 3.08
C PRO A 201 -7.60 24.51 3.84
N SER A 202 -8.66 24.55 4.65
CA SER A 202 -9.21 23.37 5.32
C SER A 202 -9.84 22.36 4.35
N TRP A 203 -10.26 22.77 3.15
CA TRP A 203 -10.82 21.86 2.14
C TRP A 203 -9.76 20.94 1.54
N ALA A 204 -8.48 21.33 1.65
CA ALA A 204 -7.39 20.47 1.25
C ALA A 204 -7.22 19.26 2.17
N ARG A 205 -7.78 19.22 3.38
CA ARG A 205 -7.53 18.14 4.34
C ARG A 205 -8.30 16.86 4.03
#